data_AF-A0A4U4EHA6-F1
#
_entry.id   AF-A0A4U4EHA6-F1
#
_cell.length_a   1.000
_cell.length_b   1.000
_cell.length_c   1.000
_cell.angle_alpha   90.00
_cell.angle_beta   90.00
_cell.angle_gamma   90.00
#
_symmetry.space_group_name_H-M   'P 1'
#
loop_
_entity.id
_entity.type
_entity.pdbx_description
1 polymer ?
#
loop_
_entity_poly.entity_id
_entity_poly.type
_entity_poly.pdbx_seq_one_letter_code
_entity_poly.pdbx_strand_id
1 'polypeptide(L)'
;MADLENQYNIYADIAQGSYKGRDDNFPYEELSPSKRNRLDKGESVKFNFPHAKDAYGNDASTIYLQPDPIVKTIKGKNFLGREKEYQKGLLTDEKAGYNSYFVTDTPTLNEKTKHTYFATRGSDAISLHTLNDWVENNGSFTLFNSYIPQAKLATKAMHQKITEMTTKAPNATVAVTGHSLGTMVSIQAVANLPEKDIAKIDKVVLFQGPDARKSVNRMSEQAQKNIQQLEEQGKIDYYVNAFDIVSVLNRNKKGVDEIGNVHYLLPKSFTTIFDTEDKNGSSHDFGQYQLNPDGVPKEANVNEHAYIFAAGIKVSKLIDKYLVLIVRNTKVNITSGNLLATLMGGGVLYLKFQKEYEAIISEAKIASQWQERVTSIQKSLSTASGNKKIELRADLARAVAQKAKNIGEEYENLTKNVLQETEEEIDALAREIKESAMSIRQYLSYAEVQEMIAPYEKSRLWDNGQVASDHNQVKKYKEKMIDFSEKLITVAKNIQDYDGQAGNVSFKK
;
A
#
# COMPACT_ATOMS: atom_id res chain seq x y z
N MET A 1 2.73 8.73 12.76
CA MET A 1 3.28 8.82 11.40
C MET A 1 4.52 9.70 11.44
N ALA A 2 5.61 9.30 10.78
CA ALA A 2 6.83 10.09 10.57
C ALA A 2 6.73 10.92 9.29
N ASP A 3 7.40 12.09 9.28
CA ASP A 3 7.38 13.03 8.17
C ASP A 3 8.40 12.67 7.07
N LEU A 4 8.12 13.12 5.86
CA LEU A 4 9.07 13.14 4.74
C LEU A 4 10.37 13.82 5.19
N GLU A 5 11.51 13.28 4.77
CA GLU A 5 12.79 13.99 4.96
C GLU A 5 12.77 15.32 4.19
N ASN A 6 13.71 16.24 4.48
CA ASN A 6 13.81 17.60 3.89
C ASN A 6 14.15 17.62 2.38
N GLN A 7 13.64 16.66 1.61
CA GLN A 7 13.62 16.60 0.16
C GLN A 7 12.17 16.78 -0.28
N TYR A 8 11.93 17.60 -1.29
CA TYR A 8 10.60 18.06 -1.62
C TYR A 8 10.03 17.34 -2.85
N ASN A 9 8.78 16.93 -2.75
CA ASN A 9 7.94 16.42 -3.83
C ASN A 9 6.57 17.07 -3.68
N ILE A 10 6.17 17.94 -4.62
CA ILE A 10 5.00 18.79 -4.38
C ILE A 10 3.73 18.00 -4.05
N TYR A 11 3.54 16.81 -4.64
CA TYR A 11 2.36 15.98 -4.35
C TYR A 11 2.44 15.36 -2.96
N ALA A 12 3.60 14.81 -2.57
CA ALA A 12 3.80 14.24 -1.23
C ALA A 12 3.77 15.33 -0.15
N ASP A 13 4.38 16.49 -0.40
CA ASP A 13 4.41 17.66 0.49
C ASP A 13 3.00 18.17 0.78
N ILE A 14 2.17 18.34 -0.27
CA ILE A 14 0.78 18.78 -0.11
C ILE A 14 -0.06 17.66 0.55
N ALA A 15 0.16 16.38 0.21
CA ALA A 15 -0.52 15.27 0.86
C ALA A 15 -0.18 15.19 2.35
N GLN A 16 1.09 15.36 2.74
CA GLN A 16 1.53 15.45 4.13
C GLN A 16 0.97 16.69 4.82
N GLY A 17 1.05 17.85 4.17
CA GLY A 17 0.54 19.11 4.68
C GLY A 17 -0.97 19.09 4.95
N SER A 18 -1.71 18.16 4.36
CA SER A 18 -3.13 17.98 4.69
C SER A 18 -3.37 17.45 6.12
N TYR A 19 -2.39 16.80 6.75
CA TYR A 19 -2.53 16.17 8.08
C TYR A 19 -2.27 17.12 9.25
N LYS A 20 -2.87 16.80 10.40
CA LYS A 20 -2.58 17.48 11.69
C LYS A 20 -1.25 17.02 12.28
N GLY A 21 -0.61 17.89 13.06
CA GLY A 21 0.65 17.63 13.74
C GLY A 21 1.82 17.35 12.80
N ARG A 22 1.84 18.00 11.63
CA ARG A 22 2.89 17.88 10.60
C ARG A 22 3.58 19.21 10.37
N ASP A 23 4.81 19.14 9.88
CA ASP A 23 5.50 20.30 9.35
C ASP A 23 4.75 20.89 8.14
N ASP A 24 4.75 22.23 8.05
CA ASP A 24 4.14 23.02 6.97
C ASP A 24 2.69 22.65 6.61
N ASN A 25 1.88 22.37 7.62
CA ASN A 25 0.53 21.86 7.40
C ASN A 25 -0.57 22.93 7.23
N PHE A 26 -1.69 22.46 6.68
CA PHE A 26 -2.86 23.24 6.27
C PHE A 26 -4.03 23.30 7.26
N PRO A 27 -4.24 22.34 8.19
CA PRO A 27 -5.34 22.40 9.15
C PRO A 27 -5.43 23.76 9.85
N TYR A 28 -6.58 24.43 9.70
CA TYR A 28 -6.80 25.82 10.08
C TYR A 28 -6.41 26.11 11.54
N GLU A 29 -6.76 25.20 12.43
CA GLU A 29 -6.52 25.28 13.86
C GLU A 29 -5.03 25.26 14.25
N GLU A 30 -4.16 24.70 13.40
CA GLU A 30 -2.71 24.61 13.61
C GLU A 30 -1.94 25.74 12.90
N LEU A 31 -2.63 26.51 12.05
CA LEU A 31 -2.05 27.70 11.44
C LEU A 31 -1.81 28.80 12.48
N SER A 32 -0.73 29.57 12.29
CA SER A 32 -0.47 30.76 13.09
C SER A 32 -1.65 31.75 13.04
N PRO A 33 -1.88 32.58 14.08
CA PRO A 33 -2.95 33.58 14.08
C PRO A 33 -2.94 34.50 12.86
N SER A 34 -1.75 34.86 12.36
CA SER A 34 -1.60 35.67 11.15
C SER A 34 -2.12 34.96 9.90
N LYS A 35 -1.82 33.67 9.73
CA LYS A 35 -2.28 32.85 8.61
C LYS A 35 -3.81 32.65 8.68
N ARG A 36 -4.36 32.37 9.87
CA ARG A 36 -5.82 32.26 10.09
C ARG A 36 -6.56 33.54 9.69
N ASN A 37 -6.09 34.69 10.21
CA ASN A 37 -6.68 35.99 9.89
C ASN A 37 -6.69 36.31 8.39
N ARG A 38 -5.76 35.76 7.61
CA ARG A 38 -5.75 35.90 6.15
C ARG A 38 -6.85 35.06 5.51
N LEU A 39 -6.96 33.79 5.88
CA LEU A 39 -8.03 32.91 5.39
C LEU A 39 -9.42 33.46 5.74
N ASP A 40 -9.61 33.99 6.96
CA ASP A 40 -10.87 34.59 7.42
C ASP A 40 -11.26 35.83 6.61
N LYS A 41 -10.27 36.55 6.05
CA LYS A 41 -10.48 37.69 5.14
C LYS A 41 -10.68 37.28 3.68
N GLY A 42 -10.69 35.97 3.40
CA GLY A 42 -10.77 35.46 2.03
C GLY A 42 -9.45 35.58 1.26
N GLU A 43 -8.32 35.79 1.95
CA GLU A 43 -6.98 35.78 1.34
C GLU A 43 -6.33 34.41 1.45
N SER A 44 -5.44 34.10 0.51
CA SER A 44 -4.66 32.87 0.55
C SER A 44 -3.46 32.93 1.50
N VAL A 45 -2.98 31.76 1.91
CA VAL A 45 -1.79 31.59 2.75
C VAL A 45 -0.67 30.96 1.94
N LYS A 46 0.51 31.60 1.95
CA LYS A 46 1.71 31.11 1.26
C LYS A 46 2.37 29.97 2.05
N PHE A 47 2.73 28.91 1.34
CA PHE A 47 3.59 27.81 1.79
C PHE A 47 4.80 27.71 0.85
N ASN A 48 5.92 27.22 1.37
CA ASN A 48 7.19 27.16 0.66
C ASN A 48 7.81 25.78 0.81
N PHE A 49 8.00 25.08 -0.30
CA PHE A 49 8.62 23.76 -0.39
C PHE A 49 9.86 23.89 -1.30
N PRO A 50 10.99 24.42 -0.80
CA PRO A 50 12.17 24.73 -1.60
C PRO A 50 12.56 23.61 -2.58
N HIS A 51 12.80 23.92 -3.85
CA HIS A 51 13.21 22.92 -4.85
C HIS A 51 12.14 21.87 -5.21
N ALA A 52 10.91 21.97 -4.67
CA ALA A 52 9.80 21.13 -5.11
C ALA A 52 9.55 21.35 -6.60
N LYS A 53 9.29 20.25 -7.30
CA LYS A 53 8.91 20.26 -8.72
C LYS A 53 7.57 19.59 -8.93
N ASP A 54 6.85 20.03 -9.95
CA ASP A 54 5.70 19.31 -10.47
C ASP A 54 6.12 18.07 -11.28
N ALA A 55 5.14 17.31 -11.78
CA ALA A 55 5.38 16.10 -12.57
C ALA A 55 6.09 16.36 -13.91
N TYR A 56 6.24 17.61 -14.34
CA TYR A 56 6.91 18.00 -15.58
C TYR A 56 8.28 18.64 -15.30
N GLY A 57 8.72 18.67 -14.04
CA GLY A 57 9.98 19.25 -13.63
C GLY A 57 9.98 20.77 -13.50
N ASN A 58 8.82 21.42 -13.57
CA ASN A 58 8.69 22.87 -13.37
C ASN A 58 8.81 23.21 -11.88
N ASP A 59 9.25 24.43 -11.58
CA ASP A 59 9.31 24.92 -10.21
C ASP A 59 7.92 24.97 -9.57
N ALA A 60 7.78 24.28 -8.44
CA ALA A 60 6.60 24.28 -7.60
C ALA A 60 6.93 24.71 -6.17
N SER A 61 8.04 25.45 -5.98
CA SER A 61 8.56 25.78 -4.66
C SER A 61 7.65 26.65 -3.81
N THR A 62 6.71 27.38 -4.41
CA THR A 62 5.78 28.26 -3.69
C THR A 62 4.35 27.96 -4.12
N ILE A 63 3.49 27.75 -3.14
CA ILE A 63 2.06 27.52 -3.35
C ILE A 63 1.22 28.33 -2.37
N TYR A 64 -0.07 28.49 -2.67
CA TYR A 64 -1.00 29.31 -1.94
C TYR A 64 -2.26 28.52 -1.58
N LEU A 65 -2.42 28.21 -0.30
CA LEU A 65 -3.63 27.61 0.24
C LEU A 65 -4.79 28.60 0.12
N GLN A 66 -5.82 28.22 -0.64
CA GLN A 66 -7.01 29.04 -0.85
C GLN A 66 -8.04 28.83 0.28
N PRO A 67 -8.78 29.89 0.67
CA PRO A 67 -9.78 29.79 1.74
C PRO A 67 -11.02 28.99 1.31
N ASP A 68 -11.71 28.43 2.31
CA ASP A 68 -13.09 27.93 2.18
C ASP A 68 -14.05 28.90 2.89
N PRO A 69 -14.64 29.88 2.18
CA PRO A 69 -15.43 30.93 2.79
C PRO A 69 -16.80 30.45 3.31
N ILE A 70 -17.17 29.18 3.10
CA ILE A 70 -18.48 28.63 3.44
C ILE A 70 -18.43 27.84 4.77
N VAL A 71 -17.26 27.74 5.40
CA VAL A 71 -17.11 27.02 6.68
C VAL A 71 -17.98 27.66 7.76
N LYS A 72 -18.80 26.83 8.39
CA LYS A 72 -19.66 27.18 9.52
C LYS A 72 -19.60 26.10 10.61
N THR A 73 -19.83 26.52 11.84
CA THR A 73 -19.98 25.61 12.97
C THR A 73 -21.40 25.07 13.04
N ILE A 74 -21.55 23.75 13.10
CA ILE A 74 -22.82 23.03 13.24
C ILE A 74 -22.81 22.20 14.52
N LYS A 75 -23.97 22.01 15.14
CA LYS A 75 -24.14 21.10 16.28
C LYS A 75 -24.54 19.71 15.81
N GLY A 76 -23.98 18.68 16.43
CA GLY A 76 -24.37 17.30 16.17
C GLY A 76 -24.02 16.38 17.35
N LYS A 77 -24.53 15.15 17.33
CA LYS A 77 -24.09 14.13 18.29
C LYS A 77 -22.81 13.46 17.80
N ASN A 78 -21.89 13.19 18.71
CA ASN A 78 -20.72 12.34 18.48
C ASN A 78 -21.10 10.86 18.53
N PHE A 79 -20.12 9.97 18.29
CA PHE A 79 -20.31 8.52 18.30
C PHE A 79 -20.85 7.98 19.64
N LEU A 80 -20.61 8.70 20.75
CA LEU A 80 -21.12 8.38 22.09
C LEU A 80 -22.49 9.03 22.38
N GLY A 81 -23.14 9.61 21.38
CA GLY A 81 -24.44 10.28 21.52
C GLY A 81 -24.41 11.65 22.19
N ARG A 82 -23.23 12.19 22.53
CA ARG A 82 -23.06 13.49 23.20
C ARG A 82 -23.03 14.63 22.19
N GLU A 83 -23.61 15.78 22.54
CA GLU A 83 -23.52 16.97 21.71
C GLU A 83 -22.08 17.45 21.55
N LYS A 84 -21.70 17.78 20.32
CA LYS A 84 -20.41 18.34 19.93
C LYS A 84 -20.62 19.31 18.77
N GLU A 85 -19.81 20.34 18.71
CA GLU A 85 -19.75 21.25 17.57
C GLU A 85 -18.76 20.72 16.52
N TYR A 86 -19.10 20.90 15.25
CA TYR A 86 -18.34 20.44 14.09
C TYR A 86 -18.22 21.57 13.07
N GLN A 87 -17.07 21.70 12.42
CA GLN A 87 -16.91 22.57 11.26
C GLN A 87 -17.42 21.88 10.00
N LYS A 88 -18.15 22.65 9.18
CA LYS A 88 -18.69 22.20 7.90
C LYS A 88 -18.64 23.32 6.87
N GLY A 89 -17.90 23.10 5.79
CA GLY A 89 -17.80 23.95 4.61
C GLY A 89 -17.94 23.13 3.32
N LEU A 90 -17.33 23.62 2.23
CA LEU A 90 -17.22 22.88 0.98
C LEU A 90 -16.12 21.83 1.05
N LEU A 91 -14.97 22.20 1.62
CA LEU A 91 -13.74 21.41 1.71
C LEU A 91 -13.59 20.72 3.08
N THR A 92 -14.56 20.88 3.98
CA THR A 92 -14.51 20.33 5.34
C THR A 92 -15.88 19.84 5.78
N ASP A 93 -15.97 18.65 6.34
CA ASP A 93 -17.10 18.16 7.12
C ASP A 93 -16.55 17.31 8.27
N GLU A 94 -16.26 17.95 9.40
CA GLU A 94 -15.63 17.28 10.55
C GLU A 94 -16.46 16.13 11.11
N LYS A 95 -17.79 16.19 10.95
CA LYS A 95 -18.67 15.12 11.43
C LYS A 95 -18.50 13.85 10.58
N ALA A 96 -18.37 14.02 9.26
CA ALA A 96 -18.03 12.96 8.32
C ALA A 96 -16.52 12.65 8.28
N GLY A 97 -15.72 13.43 9.02
CA GLY A 97 -14.25 13.46 9.02
C GLY A 97 -13.59 13.81 7.68
N TYR A 98 -14.37 14.35 6.75
CA TYR A 98 -13.89 14.81 5.45
C TYR A 98 -13.10 16.12 5.57
N ASN A 99 -11.88 16.14 5.05
CA ASN A 99 -11.06 17.35 4.95
C ASN A 99 -10.29 17.33 3.63
N SER A 100 -10.35 18.44 2.90
CA SER A 100 -9.57 18.65 1.68
C SER A 100 -9.09 20.09 1.60
N TYR A 101 -8.13 20.33 0.73
CA TYR A 101 -7.46 21.61 0.59
C TYR A 101 -7.32 21.92 -0.90
N PHE A 102 -7.66 23.16 -1.28
CA PHE A 102 -7.47 23.65 -2.62
C PHE A 102 -6.32 24.66 -2.63
N VAL A 103 -5.33 24.39 -3.46
CA VAL A 103 -4.05 25.10 -3.45
C VAL A 103 -3.70 25.56 -4.87
N THR A 104 -3.07 26.71 -5.01
CA THR A 104 -2.76 27.32 -6.32
C THR A 104 -1.31 27.79 -6.40
N ASP A 105 -0.78 27.92 -7.62
CA ASP A 105 0.54 28.52 -7.89
C ASP A 105 0.57 30.06 -7.79
N THR A 106 -0.60 30.70 -7.75
CA THR A 106 -0.76 32.15 -7.56
C THR A 106 -1.50 32.49 -6.26
N PRO A 107 -1.27 33.66 -5.64
CA PRO A 107 -2.01 34.07 -4.44
C PRO A 107 -3.52 34.17 -4.65
N THR A 108 -3.94 34.57 -5.85
CA THR A 108 -5.35 34.71 -6.23
C THR A 108 -5.60 33.87 -7.47
N LEU A 109 -6.70 33.12 -7.47
CA LEU A 109 -7.16 32.37 -8.64
C LEU A 109 -7.58 33.34 -9.76
N ASN A 110 -6.80 33.42 -10.82
CA ASN A 110 -6.98 34.33 -11.95
C ASN A 110 -6.32 33.79 -13.23
N GLU A 111 -6.36 34.53 -14.34
CA GLU A 111 -5.83 34.09 -15.63
C GLU A 111 -4.32 33.75 -15.64
N LYS A 112 -3.56 34.19 -14.63
CA LYS A 112 -2.14 33.85 -14.47
C LYS A 112 -1.93 32.52 -13.76
N THR A 113 -2.95 32.00 -13.07
CA THR A 113 -2.92 30.66 -12.46
C THR A 113 -2.73 29.64 -13.57
N LYS A 114 -1.74 28.75 -13.42
CA LYS A 114 -1.51 27.65 -14.36
C LYS A 114 -1.79 26.29 -13.71
N HIS A 115 -1.35 26.14 -12.48
CA HIS A 115 -1.44 24.89 -11.74
C HIS A 115 -2.21 25.07 -10.43
N THR A 116 -3.14 24.16 -10.22
CA THR A 116 -3.88 24.04 -8.96
C THR A 116 -3.78 22.61 -8.44
N TYR A 117 -3.99 22.44 -7.14
CA TYR A 117 -3.89 21.15 -6.46
C TYR A 117 -5.11 20.96 -5.58
N PHE A 118 -5.67 19.76 -5.60
CA PHE A 118 -6.72 19.31 -4.71
C PHE A 118 -6.18 18.16 -3.86
N ALA A 119 -5.93 18.43 -2.59
CA ALA A 119 -5.41 17.44 -1.66
C ALA A 119 -6.49 16.98 -0.70
N THR A 120 -6.63 15.67 -0.54
CA THR A 120 -7.57 15.10 0.43
C THR A 120 -6.81 14.41 1.54
N ARG A 121 -7.14 14.79 2.78
CA ARG A 121 -6.54 14.24 3.98
C ARG A 121 -6.99 12.80 4.19
N GLY A 122 -6.05 11.93 4.55
CA GLY A 122 -6.36 10.59 5.04
C GLY A 122 -6.70 10.57 6.53
N SER A 123 -6.56 9.41 7.15
CA SER A 123 -6.90 9.23 8.58
C SER A 123 -5.73 9.63 9.49
N ASP A 124 -5.93 10.60 10.40
CA ASP A 124 -4.88 11.13 11.31
C ASP A 124 -4.27 10.08 12.26
N ALA A 125 -4.99 8.98 12.53
CA ALA A 125 -4.50 7.82 13.27
C ALA A 125 -5.39 6.60 13.03
N ILE A 126 -4.84 5.41 13.26
CA ILE A 126 -5.63 4.20 13.54
C ILE A 126 -5.89 4.19 15.05
N SER A 127 -7.00 4.77 15.50
CA SER A 127 -7.34 4.83 16.94
C SER A 127 -8.84 4.68 17.17
N LEU A 128 -9.23 4.30 18.39
CA LEU A 128 -10.64 4.29 18.81
C LEU A 128 -11.31 5.67 18.72
N HIS A 129 -10.56 6.77 18.57
CA HIS A 129 -11.09 8.13 18.44
C HIS A 129 -11.28 8.59 16.98
N THR A 130 -10.70 7.89 16.00
CA THR A 130 -10.85 8.13 14.56
C THR A 130 -11.81 7.12 13.90
N LEU A 131 -12.59 6.41 14.71
CA LEU A 131 -13.51 5.33 14.27
C LEU A 131 -14.52 5.77 13.20
N ASN A 132 -15.00 7.02 13.19
CA ASN A 132 -15.97 7.46 12.19
C ASN A 132 -15.39 7.40 10.75
N ASP A 133 -14.14 7.84 10.57
CA ASP A 133 -13.43 7.80 9.27
C ASP A 133 -13.26 6.35 8.78
N TRP A 134 -12.95 5.45 9.71
CA TRP A 134 -12.65 4.06 9.41
C TRP A 134 -13.88 3.17 9.24
N VAL A 135 -14.87 3.29 10.13
CA VAL A 135 -16.08 2.46 10.12
C VAL A 135 -16.93 2.83 8.90
N GLU A 136 -17.19 4.10 8.61
CA GLU A 136 -18.11 4.43 7.51
C GLU A 136 -17.44 4.30 6.13
N ASN A 137 -16.18 4.72 5.99
CA ASN A 137 -15.50 4.75 4.69
C ASN A 137 -14.62 3.51 4.48
N ASN A 138 -13.59 3.33 5.32
CA ASN A 138 -12.54 2.33 5.07
C ASN A 138 -13.10 0.90 5.08
N GLY A 139 -13.83 0.49 6.11
CA GLY A 139 -14.32 -0.89 6.11
C GLY A 139 -15.45 -1.15 5.10
N SER A 140 -16.24 -0.14 4.72
CA SER A 140 -17.27 -0.29 3.68
C SER A 140 -16.61 -0.55 2.33
N PHE A 141 -15.52 0.14 2.06
CA PHE A 141 -14.66 -0.12 0.92
C PHE A 141 -13.99 -1.50 1.02
N THR A 142 -13.33 -1.82 2.12
CA THR A 142 -12.57 -3.08 2.27
C THR A 142 -13.47 -4.32 2.10
N LEU A 143 -14.68 -4.31 2.66
CA LEU A 143 -15.60 -5.45 2.58
C LEU A 143 -16.45 -5.45 1.31
N PHE A 144 -16.94 -4.27 0.90
CA PHE A 144 -18.00 -4.17 -0.10
C PHE A 144 -17.59 -3.37 -1.33
N ASN A 145 -16.34 -2.93 -1.43
CA ASN A 145 -15.83 -2.09 -2.52
C ASN A 145 -16.73 -0.87 -2.76
N SER A 146 -17.29 -0.28 -1.70
CA SER A 146 -18.31 0.78 -1.80
C SER A 146 -17.74 2.12 -2.28
N TYR A 147 -18.61 2.91 -2.94
CA TYR A 147 -18.41 4.35 -3.12
C TYR A 147 -18.61 5.06 -1.77
N ILE A 148 -17.51 5.52 -1.18
CA ILE A 148 -17.51 5.96 0.22
C ILE A 148 -18.15 7.35 0.39
N PRO A 149 -18.82 7.61 1.53
CA PRO A 149 -19.43 8.91 1.82
C PRO A 149 -18.50 10.11 1.63
N GLN A 150 -17.24 10.05 2.10
CA GLN A 150 -16.30 11.16 1.92
C GLN A 150 -15.98 11.45 0.45
N ALA A 151 -15.92 10.42 -0.40
CA ALA A 151 -15.72 10.60 -1.84
C ALA A 151 -16.88 11.37 -2.50
N LYS A 152 -18.12 11.17 -2.04
CA LYS A 152 -19.28 11.95 -2.52
C LYS A 152 -19.17 13.44 -2.15
N LEU A 153 -18.59 13.76 -0.98
CA LEU A 153 -18.32 15.13 -0.58
C LEU A 153 -17.19 15.73 -1.43
N ALA A 154 -16.10 14.97 -1.61
CA ALA A 154 -14.98 15.37 -2.44
C ALA A 154 -15.36 15.60 -3.90
N THR A 155 -16.22 14.76 -4.50
CA THR A 155 -16.73 14.98 -5.88
C THR A 155 -17.39 16.34 -6.01
N LYS A 156 -18.25 16.72 -5.05
CA LYS A 156 -18.95 18.01 -5.06
C LYS A 156 -17.96 19.17 -4.92
N ALA A 157 -17.03 19.05 -3.97
CA ALA A 157 -16.02 20.06 -3.71
C ALA A 157 -15.10 20.28 -4.92
N MET A 158 -14.61 19.18 -5.50
CA MET A 158 -13.73 19.19 -6.65
C MET A 158 -14.44 19.76 -7.89
N HIS A 159 -15.68 19.33 -8.17
CA HIS A 159 -16.49 19.91 -9.25
C HIS A 159 -16.67 21.43 -9.11
N GLN A 160 -17.00 21.90 -7.91
CA GLN A 160 -17.20 23.33 -7.67
C GLN A 160 -15.88 24.12 -7.82
N LYS A 161 -14.76 23.59 -7.32
CA LYS A 161 -13.45 24.24 -7.47
C LYS A 161 -12.93 24.22 -8.90
N ILE A 162 -13.14 23.15 -9.66
CA ILE A 162 -12.83 23.10 -11.09
C ILE A 162 -13.70 24.08 -11.88
N THR A 163 -14.98 24.23 -11.52
CA THR A 163 -15.87 25.21 -12.16
C THR A 163 -15.41 26.65 -11.88
N GLU A 164 -15.05 26.96 -10.63
CA GLU A 164 -14.49 28.26 -10.23
C GLU A 164 -13.18 28.54 -10.99
N MET A 165 -12.27 27.57 -11.02
CA MET A 165 -11.01 27.63 -11.76
C MET A 165 -11.24 27.85 -13.25
N THR A 166 -12.11 27.07 -13.88
CA THR A 166 -12.37 27.19 -15.32
C THR A 166 -12.93 28.57 -15.70
N THR A 167 -13.67 29.20 -14.78
CA THR A 167 -14.22 30.55 -14.98
C THR A 167 -13.15 31.63 -14.83
N LYS A 168 -12.32 31.56 -13.78
CA LYS A 168 -11.35 32.62 -13.43
C LYS A 168 -9.97 32.44 -14.06
N ALA A 169 -9.63 31.20 -14.41
CA ALA A 169 -8.33 30.73 -14.88
C ALA A 169 -8.55 29.63 -15.95
N PRO A 170 -9.09 29.97 -17.13
CA PRO A 170 -9.55 28.98 -18.11
C PRO A 170 -8.46 28.05 -18.63
N ASN A 171 -7.19 28.46 -18.58
CA ASN A 171 -6.04 27.65 -19.01
C ASN A 171 -5.40 26.83 -17.87
N ALA A 172 -5.86 27.01 -16.64
CA ALA A 172 -5.33 26.27 -15.50
C ALA A 172 -5.80 24.81 -15.51
N THR A 173 -4.97 23.96 -14.93
CA THR A 173 -5.27 22.55 -14.68
C THR A 173 -5.26 22.25 -13.19
N VAL A 174 -5.81 21.10 -12.80
CA VAL A 174 -5.81 20.62 -11.42
C VAL A 174 -5.10 19.28 -11.31
N ALA A 175 -4.17 19.19 -10.38
CA ALA A 175 -3.64 17.91 -9.91
C ALA A 175 -4.37 17.47 -8.64
N VAL A 176 -4.54 16.16 -8.47
CA VAL A 176 -5.20 15.58 -7.30
C VAL A 176 -4.20 14.72 -6.54
N THR A 177 -4.15 14.87 -5.22
CA THR A 177 -3.30 14.04 -4.37
C THR A 177 -3.96 13.65 -3.06
N GLY A 178 -3.47 12.57 -2.47
CA GLY A 178 -3.95 12.03 -1.22
C GLY A 178 -3.06 10.90 -0.73
N HIS A 179 -3.19 10.59 0.56
CA HIS A 179 -2.47 9.51 1.22
C HIS A 179 -3.44 8.66 2.05
N SER A 180 -3.19 7.35 2.18
CA SER A 180 -4.07 6.46 2.96
C SER A 180 -5.53 6.51 2.49
N LEU A 181 -6.51 6.68 3.39
CA LEU A 181 -7.93 6.95 3.06
C LEU A 181 -8.09 8.09 2.02
N GLY A 182 -7.23 9.11 2.07
CA GLY A 182 -7.25 10.22 1.13
C GLY A 182 -7.15 9.75 -0.32
N THR A 183 -6.41 8.67 -0.59
CA THR A 183 -6.30 8.09 -1.94
C THR A 183 -7.63 7.56 -2.47
N MET A 184 -8.39 6.85 -1.64
CA MET A 184 -9.71 6.34 -1.96
C MET A 184 -10.68 7.49 -2.20
N VAL A 185 -10.67 8.50 -1.34
CA VAL A 185 -11.53 9.67 -1.49
C VAL A 185 -11.24 10.38 -2.81
N SER A 186 -9.95 10.62 -3.09
CA SER A 186 -9.49 11.30 -4.31
C SER A 186 -9.85 10.53 -5.58
N ILE A 187 -9.49 9.24 -5.69
CA ILE A 187 -9.70 8.50 -6.94
C ILE A 187 -11.18 8.27 -7.23
N GLN A 188 -11.98 8.01 -6.19
CA GLN A 188 -13.43 7.84 -6.35
C GLN A 188 -14.12 9.17 -6.68
N ALA A 189 -13.61 10.29 -6.15
CA ALA A 189 -14.10 11.61 -6.51
C ALA A 189 -13.81 11.95 -7.97
N VAL A 190 -12.55 11.76 -8.41
CA VAL A 190 -12.14 11.93 -9.81
C VAL A 190 -13.00 11.07 -10.73
N ALA A 191 -13.19 9.79 -10.38
CA ALA A 191 -14.02 8.88 -11.17
C ALA A 191 -15.45 9.43 -11.39
N ASN A 192 -16.05 10.11 -10.41
CA ASN A 192 -17.43 10.61 -10.50
C ASN A 192 -17.54 12.07 -10.99
N LEU A 193 -16.46 12.69 -11.47
CA LEU A 193 -16.53 14.02 -12.05
C LEU A 193 -17.27 14.03 -13.40
N PRO A 194 -17.92 15.15 -13.77
CA PRO A 194 -18.38 15.39 -15.13
C PRO A 194 -17.22 15.34 -16.14
N GLU A 195 -17.48 14.86 -17.36
CA GLU A 195 -16.47 14.74 -18.43
C GLU A 195 -15.70 16.05 -18.70
N LYS A 196 -16.40 17.19 -18.68
CA LYS A 196 -15.77 18.51 -18.84
C LYS A 196 -14.73 18.85 -17.77
N ASP A 197 -14.88 18.28 -16.57
CA ASP A 197 -13.96 18.49 -15.45
C ASP A 197 -12.79 17.49 -15.52
N ILE A 198 -13.03 16.27 -16.03
CA ILE A 198 -11.97 15.28 -16.31
C ILE A 198 -10.93 15.87 -17.25
N ALA A 199 -11.35 16.65 -18.25
CA ALA A 199 -10.45 17.35 -19.17
C ALA A 199 -9.53 18.37 -18.47
N LYS A 200 -9.85 18.81 -17.24
CA LYS A 200 -9.02 19.70 -16.43
C LYS A 200 -8.06 18.98 -15.49
N ILE A 201 -8.19 17.66 -15.35
CA ILE A 201 -7.26 16.86 -14.55
C ILE A 201 -5.91 16.79 -15.28
N ASP A 202 -4.90 17.38 -14.64
CA ASP A 202 -3.52 17.30 -15.07
C ASP A 202 -2.94 15.93 -14.70
N LYS A 203 -3.02 15.60 -13.40
CA LYS A 203 -2.45 14.39 -12.84
C LYS A 203 -3.15 13.99 -11.54
N VAL A 204 -3.17 12.70 -11.23
CA VAL A 204 -3.66 12.12 -9.99
C VAL A 204 -2.51 11.32 -9.37
N VAL A 205 -1.94 11.82 -8.28
CA VAL A 205 -0.75 11.23 -7.63
C VAL A 205 -1.11 10.80 -6.21
N LEU A 206 -1.14 9.50 -5.97
CA LEU A 206 -1.71 8.89 -4.77
C LEU A 206 -0.67 8.07 -4.01
N PHE A 207 -0.65 8.19 -2.69
CA PHE A 207 0.39 7.59 -1.85
C PHE A 207 -0.20 6.59 -0.85
N GLN A 208 0.38 5.39 -0.79
CA GLN A 208 0.03 4.34 0.19
C GLN A 208 -1.48 4.04 0.28
N GLY A 209 -2.11 3.97 -0.90
CA GLY A 209 -3.54 3.76 -1.06
C GLY A 209 -3.89 2.37 -1.59
N PRO A 210 -5.03 1.79 -1.19
CA PRO A 210 -5.48 0.52 -1.73
C PRO A 210 -5.87 0.65 -3.20
N ASP A 211 -5.92 -0.47 -3.93
CA ASP A 211 -6.50 -0.47 -5.27
C ASP A 211 -8.03 -0.33 -5.21
N ALA A 212 -8.55 0.65 -5.95
CA ALA A 212 -9.98 0.99 -5.98
C ALA A 212 -10.70 0.49 -7.25
N ARG A 213 -10.07 -0.32 -8.13
CA ARG A 213 -10.67 -0.75 -9.41
C ARG A 213 -12.05 -1.35 -9.24
N LYS A 214 -12.17 -2.33 -8.33
CA LYS A 214 -13.46 -2.99 -8.05
C LYS A 214 -14.52 -2.03 -7.54
N SER A 215 -14.11 -0.97 -6.83
CA SER A 215 -15.03 0.05 -6.34
C SER A 215 -15.52 0.95 -7.47
N VAL A 216 -14.60 1.43 -8.31
CA VAL A 216 -14.94 2.21 -9.51
C VAL A 216 -15.88 1.44 -10.43
N ASN A 217 -15.61 0.14 -10.65
CA ASN A 217 -16.46 -0.72 -11.47
C ASN A 217 -17.89 -0.87 -10.92
N ARG A 218 -18.09 -0.69 -9.61
CA ARG A 218 -19.41 -0.74 -8.94
C ARG A 218 -20.11 0.62 -8.89
N MET A 219 -19.45 1.72 -9.27
CA MET A 219 -20.02 3.07 -9.19
C MET A 219 -20.97 3.35 -10.35
N SER A 220 -20.41 3.45 -11.56
CA SER A 220 -21.16 3.73 -12.78
C SER A 220 -20.28 3.46 -14.01
N GLU A 221 -20.89 3.36 -15.18
CA GLU A 221 -20.14 3.29 -16.45
C GLU A 221 -19.32 4.56 -16.70
N GLN A 222 -19.84 5.73 -16.32
CA GLN A 222 -19.10 7.00 -16.42
C GLN A 222 -17.83 6.96 -15.57
N ALA A 223 -17.93 6.43 -14.34
CA ALA A 223 -16.78 6.31 -13.46
C ALA A 223 -15.68 5.42 -14.05
N GLN A 224 -16.07 4.31 -14.68
CA GLN A 224 -15.13 3.45 -15.39
C GLN A 224 -14.47 4.16 -16.56
N LYS A 225 -15.25 4.84 -17.41
CA LYS A 225 -14.75 5.59 -18.57
C LYS A 225 -13.80 6.71 -18.18
N ASN A 226 -14.14 7.47 -17.14
CA ASN A 226 -13.31 8.57 -16.62
C ASN A 226 -11.94 8.05 -16.17
N ILE A 227 -11.91 6.96 -15.40
CA ILE A 227 -10.65 6.37 -14.94
C ILE A 227 -9.88 5.81 -16.13
N GLN A 228 -10.52 5.01 -17.00
CA GLN A 228 -9.89 4.47 -18.20
C GLN A 228 -9.24 5.56 -19.06
N GLN A 229 -9.95 6.67 -19.30
CA GLN A 229 -9.43 7.81 -20.07
C GLN A 229 -8.15 8.39 -19.45
N LEU A 230 -8.10 8.54 -18.12
CA LEU A 230 -6.92 9.07 -17.43
C LEU A 230 -5.75 8.07 -17.42
N GLU A 231 -6.04 6.77 -17.38
CA GLU A 231 -5.03 5.71 -17.49
C GLU A 231 -4.40 5.65 -18.88
N GLU A 232 -5.22 5.72 -19.93
CA GLU A 232 -4.75 5.78 -21.32
C GLU A 232 -3.88 7.01 -21.58
N GLN A 233 -4.07 8.08 -20.80
CA GLN A 233 -3.25 9.30 -20.82
C GLN A 233 -2.03 9.24 -19.89
N GLY A 234 -1.84 8.17 -19.11
CA GLY A 234 -0.76 8.04 -18.14
C GLY A 234 -0.82 9.04 -16.98
N LYS A 235 -2.02 9.48 -16.60
CA LYS A 235 -2.23 10.57 -15.61
C LYS A 235 -2.43 10.10 -14.18
N ILE A 236 -2.54 8.81 -13.92
CA ILE A 236 -2.78 8.28 -12.58
C ILE A 236 -1.53 7.51 -12.14
N ASP A 237 -0.89 7.99 -11.07
CA ASP A 237 0.25 7.33 -10.44
C ASP A 237 -0.09 6.97 -8.99
N TYR A 238 0.18 5.72 -8.63
CA TYR A 238 0.12 5.21 -7.26
C TYR A 238 1.53 4.90 -6.77
N TYR A 239 1.95 5.49 -5.67
CA TYR A 239 3.19 5.15 -4.97
C TYR A 239 2.89 4.27 -3.76
N VAL A 240 3.37 3.02 -3.77
CA VAL A 240 2.98 1.98 -2.80
C VAL A 240 4.19 1.37 -2.12
N ASN A 241 4.13 1.15 -0.81
CA ASN A 241 5.13 0.38 -0.08
C ASN A 241 4.64 -1.07 0.03
N ALA A 242 5.41 -2.02 -0.51
CA ALA A 242 5.04 -3.43 -0.48
C ALA A 242 4.85 -4.00 0.94
N PHE A 243 5.41 -3.33 1.94
CA PHE A 243 5.24 -3.68 3.35
C PHE A 243 4.05 -3.01 4.00
N ASP A 244 3.34 -2.09 3.35
CA ASP A 244 2.15 -1.45 3.90
C ASP A 244 0.87 -2.21 3.54
N ILE A 245 0.16 -2.70 4.55
CA ILE A 245 -1.09 -3.44 4.40
C ILE A 245 -2.22 -2.60 3.77
N VAL A 246 -2.20 -1.27 3.91
CA VAL A 246 -3.20 -0.40 3.30
C VAL A 246 -2.94 -0.31 1.81
N SER A 247 -1.70 -0.03 1.43
CA SER A 247 -1.31 0.13 0.02
C SER A 247 -1.48 -1.14 -0.82
N VAL A 248 -1.20 -2.33 -0.26
CA VAL A 248 -1.25 -3.61 -1.01
C VAL A 248 -2.62 -4.30 -1.00
N LEU A 249 -3.62 -3.70 -0.35
CA LEU A 249 -4.98 -4.18 -0.36
C LEU A 249 -5.55 -4.16 -1.79
N ASN A 250 -6.22 -5.25 -2.17
CA ASN A 250 -6.82 -5.49 -3.50
C ASN A 250 -5.85 -5.64 -4.69
N ARG A 251 -4.54 -5.71 -4.46
CA ARG A 251 -3.49 -5.78 -5.52
C ARG A 251 -3.12 -7.18 -6.00
N ASN A 252 -3.79 -8.22 -5.52
CA ASN A 252 -3.50 -9.63 -5.83
C ASN A 252 -4.60 -10.34 -6.66
N LYS A 253 -5.50 -9.59 -7.29
CA LYS A 253 -6.69 -10.15 -7.96
C LYS A 253 -6.37 -10.57 -9.40
N LYS A 254 -6.52 -11.88 -9.67
CA LYS A 254 -6.28 -12.44 -11.01
C LYS A 254 -7.22 -11.81 -12.05
N GLY A 255 -6.66 -11.30 -13.15
CA GLY A 255 -7.41 -10.73 -14.27
C GLY A 255 -8.07 -9.38 -13.97
N VAL A 256 -7.61 -8.68 -12.93
CA VAL A 256 -8.04 -7.31 -12.62
C VAL A 256 -6.79 -6.44 -12.63
N ASP A 257 -6.72 -5.53 -13.59
CA ASP A 257 -5.63 -4.56 -13.65
C ASP A 257 -5.83 -3.48 -12.58
N GLU A 258 -4.73 -3.13 -11.93
CA GLU A 258 -4.66 -2.04 -10.96
C GLU A 258 -5.01 -0.71 -11.64
N ILE A 259 -5.49 0.27 -10.87
CA ILE A 259 -5.69 1.63 -11.41
C ILE A 259 -4.34 2.33 -11.58
N GLY A 260 -4.08 2.80 -12.81
CA GLY A 260 -2.96 3.69 -13.14
C GLY A 260 -1.60 3.00 -13.17
N ASN A 261 -0.54 3.81 -13.17
CA ASN A 261 0.83 3.35 -13.03
C ASN A 261 1.12 3.10 -11.54
N VAL A 262 1.48 1.87 -11.20
CA VAL A 262 1.78 1.49 -9.81
C VAL A 262 3.30 1.41 -9.61
N HIS A 263 3.80 2.34 -8.82
CA HIS A 263 5.20 2.52 -8.47
C HIS A 263 5.46 1.93 -7.09
N TYR A 264 6.04 0.73 -7.05
CA TYR A 264 6.47 0.12 -5.79
C TYR A 264 7.71 0.86 -5.29
N LEU A 265 7.63 1.40 -4.07
CA LEU A 265 8.70 2.17 -3.46
C LEU A 265 9.80 1.27 -2.92
N LEU A 266 11.03 1.77 -2.93
CA LEU A 266 12.12 1.25 -2.12
C LEU A 266 12.07 1.94 -0.73
N PRO A 267 11.56 1.29 0.32
CA PRO A 267 11.43 1.92 1.63
C PRO A 267 12.79 2.09 2.31
N LYS A 268 12.91 3.08 3.21
CA LYS A 268 14.14 3.29 4.01
C LYS A 268 14.42 2.17 4.99
N SER A 269 13.37 1.48 5.45
CA SER A 269 13.46 0.42 6.45
C SER A 269 12.44 -0.68 6.19
N PHE A 270 12.74 -1.87 6.72
CA PHE A 270 11.86 -3.03 6.68
C PHE A 270 10.97 -3.04 7.91
N THR A 271 10.01 -2.12 7.95
CA THR A 271 9.04 -1.96 9.04
C THR A 271 7.67 -2.48 8.64
N THR A 272 6.91 -2.93 9.62
CA THR A 272 5.46 -3.15 9.53
C THR A 272 4.70 -1.83 9.72
N ILE A 273 3.38 -1.85 9.53
CA ILE A 273 2.52 -0.73 9.92
C ILE A 273 2.46 -0.54 11.46
N PHE A 274 2.88 -1.55 12.24
CA PHE A 274 2.85 -1.53 13.70
C PHE A 274 4.16 -1.02 14.34
N ASP A 275 5.24 -0.94 13.56
CA ASP A 275 6.55 -0.45 14.02
C ASP A 275 6.58 1.08 14.10
N THR A 276 5.87 1.63 15.08
CA THR A 276 5.73 3.09 15.26
C THR A 276 6.93 3.77 15.91
N GLU A 277 7.90 3.00 16.43
CA GLU A 277 9.10 3.51 17.10
C GLU A 277 10.33 3.60 16.17
N ASP A 278 10.25 3.10 14.93
CA ASP A 278 11.35 3.27 13.97
C ASP A 278 11.56 4.75 13.64
N LYS A 279 12.81 5.16 13.41
CA LYS A 279 13.16 6.56 13.11
C LYS A 279 12.44 7.12 11.87
N ASN A 280 12.11 6.25 10.90
CA ASN A 280 11.41 6.59 9.67
C ASN A 280 9.91 6.27 9.77
N GLY A 281 9.44 5.83 10.94
CA GLY A 281 8.06 5.46 11.20
C GLY A 281 7.64 4.11 10.63
N SER A 282 6.33 3.89 10.60
CA SER A 282 5.73 2.65 10.09
C SER A 282 5.85 2.52 8.57
N SER A 283 5.59 1.33 7.99
CA SER A 283 5.57 1.17 6.53
C SER A 283 4.58 2.08 5.79
N HIS A 284 3.58 2.58 6.50
CA HIS A 284 2.53 3.46 5.98
C HIS A 284 2.90 4.95 6.05
N ASP A 285 4.05 5.30 6.65
CA ASP A 285 4.40 6.69 6.93
C ASP A 285 5.16 7.34 5.75
N PHE A 286 5.01 8.66 5.57
CA PHE A 286 5.80 9.45 4.60
C PHE A 286 7.31 9.33 4.84
N GLY A 287 7.72 9.18 6.11
CA GLY A 287 9.13 9.03 6.49
C GLY A 287 9.85 7.86 5.83
N GLN A 288 9.13 6.84 5.32
CA GLN A 288 9.71 5.73 4.59
C GLN A 288 10.16 6.08 3.17
N TYR A 289 9.77 7.24 2.63
CA TYR A 289 10.03 7.57 1.23
C TYR A 289 11.48 8.03 1.08
N GLN A 290 12.19 7.37 0.17
CA GLN A 290 13.45 7.87 -0.36
C GLN A 290 13.13 8.71 -1.59
N LEU A 291 13.62 9.94 -1.68
CA LEU A 291 13.45 10.75 -2.89
C LEU A 291 14.76 10.79 -3.68
N ASN A 292 14.63 10.71 -5.01
CA ASN A 292 15.73 10.99 -5.93
C ASN A 292 16.08 12.49 -5.90
N PRO A 293 17.24 12.92 -6.44
CA PRO A 293 17.62 14.33 -6.48
C PRO A 293 16.64 15.26 -7.21
N ASP A 294 15.77 14.72 -8.06
CA ASP A 294 14.70 15.43 -8.76
C ASP A 294 13.38 15.51 -7.98
N GLY A 295 13.32 14.92 -6.78
CA GLY A 295 12.14 14.88 -5.92
C GLY A 295 11.19 13.70 -6.20
N VAL A 296 11.46 12.84 -7.18
CA VAL A 296 10.60 11.67 -7.44
C VAL A 296 10.87 10.57 -6.41
N PRO A 297 9.85 9.92 -5.82
CA PRO A 297 10.04 8.76 -4.96
C PRO A 297 10.86 7.66 -5.64
N LYS A 298 11.82 7.12 -4.92
CA LYS A 298 12.71 6.07 -5.40
C LYS A 298 11.94 4.75 -5.50
N GLU A 299 11.90 4.22 -6.70
CA GLU A 299 11.16 3.01 -7.01
C GLU A 299 12.04 1.75 -6.86
N ALA A 300 11.41 0.70 -6.36
CA ALA A 300 11.90 -0.66 -6.48
C ALA A 300 11.80 -1.09 -7.95
N ASN A 301 12.77 -1.89 -8.39
CA ASN A 301 12.73 -2.51 -9.72
C ASN A 301 12.86 -4.02 -9.58
N VAL A 302 12.23 -4.78 -10.48
CA VAL A 302 12.17 -6.24 -10.38
C VAL A 302 13.56 -6.88 -10.48
N ASN A 303 14.50 -6.28 -11.19
CA ASN A 303 15.84 -6.87 -11.41
C ASN A 303 16.71 -6.82 -10.14
N GLU A 304 16.65 -5.73 -9.39
CA GLU A 304 17.49 -5.48 -8.21
C GLU A 304 16.71 -5.60 -6.89
N HIS A 305 15.38 -5.57 -6.94
CA HIS A 305 14.52 -5.47 -5.77
C HIS A 305 13.34 -6.45 -5.83
N ALA A 306 13.49 -7.59 -6.51
CA ALA A 306 12.45 -8.64 -6.63
C ALA A 306 11.82 -9.03 -5.28
N TYR A 307 12.58 -8.97 -4.19
CA TYR A 307 12.11 -9.26 -2.84
C TYR A 307 10.99 -8.32 -2.35
N ILE A 308 10.94 -7.07 -2.84
CA ILE A 308 9.87 -6.10 -2.54
C ILE A 308 8.55 -6.58 -3.15
N PHE A 309 8.56 -6.92 -4.44
CA PHE A 309 7.37 -7.41 -5.14
C PHE A 309 6.86 -8.74 -4.56
N ALA A 310 7.79 -9.66 -4.25
CA ALA A 310 7.46 -10.92 -3.61
C ALA A 310 6.79 -10.71 -2.24
N ALA A 311 7.30 -9.78 -1.44
CA ALA A 311 6.71 -9.42 -0.16
C ALA A 311 5.32 -8.80 -0.35
N GLY A 312 5.14 -7.86 -1.28
CA GLY A 312 3.84 -7.24 -1.57
C GLY A 312 2.76 -8.26 -1.92
N ILE A 313 3.10 -9.25 -2.76
CA ILE A 313 2.18 -10.36 -3.08
C ILE A 313 1.84 -11.18 -1.82
N LYS A 314 2.83 -11.51 -0.99
CA LYS A 314 2.63 -12.28 0.25
C LYS A 314 1.76 -11.52 1.25
N VAL A 315 2.02 -10.23 1.47
CA VAL A 315 1.22 -9.38 2.37
C VAL A 315 -0.21 -9.25 1.85
N SER A 316 -0.41 -9.02 0.54
CA SER A 316 -1.75 -8.92 -0.06
C SER A 316 -2.56 -10.21 0.11
N LYS A 317 -1.93 -11.39 -0.07
CA LYS A 317 -2.56 -12.69 0.20
C LYS A 317 -2.84 -12.92 1.68
N LEU A 318 -1.94 -12.50 2.56
CA LEU A 318 -2.14 -12.58 4.01
C LEU A 318 -3.37 -11.78 4.44
N ILE A 319 -3.56 -10.59 3.90
CA ILE A 319 -4.75 -9.78 4.14
C ILE A 319 -6.01 -10.57 3.73
N ASP A 320 -6.07 -11.11 2.50
CA ASP A 320 -7.21 -11.91 2.05
C ASP A 320 -7.52 -13.10 2.97
N LYS A 321 -6.51 -13.87 3.37
CA LYS A 321 -6.63 -15.01 4.28
C LYS A 321 -7.32 -14.60 5.57
N TYR A 322 -6.83 -13.54 6.22
CA TYR A 322 -7.35 -13.10 7.51
C TYR A 322 -8.70 -12.37 7.41
N LEU A 323 -8.97 -11.67 6.30
CA LEU A 323 -10.31 -11.12 6.01
C LEU A 323 -11.36 -12.25 5.94
N VAL A 324 -11.07 -13.35 5.23
CA VAL A 324 -11.97 -14.51 5.12
C VAL A 324 -12.19 -15.17 6.49
N LEU A 325 -11.12 -15.38 7.27
CA LEU A 325 -11.22 -15.98 8.61
C LEU A 325 -12.08 -15.14 9.56
N ILE A 326 -12.00 -13.81 9.50
CA ILE A 326 -12.83 -12.95 10.34
C ILE A 326 -14.29 -12.99 9.91
N VAL A 327 -14.54 -12.99 8.60
CA VAL A 327 -15.91 -13.12 8.06
C VAL A 327 -16.57 -14.42 8.53
N ARG A 328 -15.85 -15.55 8.48
CA ARG A 328 -16.36 -16.86 8.91
C ARG A 328 -16.60 -16.94 10.43
N ASN A 329 -15.67 -16.41 11.24
CA ASN A 329 -15.71 -16.62 12.70
C ASN A 329 -16.72 -15.74 13.46
N THR A 330 -17.33 -14.74 12.84
CA THR A 330 -18.09 -13.73 13.59
C THR A 330 -19.63 -13.88 13.59
N LYS A 331 -20.26 -14.78 12.81
CA LYS A 331 -21.74 -15.09 12.79
C LYS A 331 -22.72 -13.88 12.85
N VAL A 332 -22.25 -12.64 12.71
CA VAL A 332 -22.98 -11.38 12.93
C VAL A 332 -22.80 -10.52 11.68
N ASN A 333 -23.80 -9.70 11.34
CA ASN A 333 -23.68 -8.62 10.34
C ASN A 333 -22.43 -7.78 10.64
N ILE A 334 -21.32 -8.08 9.96
CA ILE A 334 -20.05 -7.37 10.16
C ILE A 334 -20.22 -5.98 9.56
N THR A 335 -20.26 -4.98 10.42
CA THR A 335 -19.95 -3.62 9.98
C THR A 335 -18.45 -3.57 9.70
N SER A 336 -18.10 -2.95 8.58
CA SER A 336 -16.82 -2.36 8.23
C SER A 336 -15.82 -2.07 9.38
N GLY A 337 -16.28 -1.47 10.49
CA GLY A 337 -15.46 -1.15 11.65
C GLY A 337 -14.99 -2.34 12.51
N ASN A 338 -15.75 -3.44 12.56
CA ASN A 338 -15.43 -4.60 13.39
C ASN A 338 -14.28 -5.45 12.81
N LEU A 339 -14.07 -5.38 11.50
CA LEU A 339 -13.10 -6.23 10.80
C LEU A 339 -11.66 -5.89 11.16
N LEU A 340 -11.27 -4.62 11.07
CA LEU A 340 -9.91 -4.20 11.43
C LEU A 340 -9.73 -4.16 12.95
N ALA A 341 -10.76 -3.82 13.72
CA ALA A 341 -10.74 -4.00 15.17
C ALA A 341 -10.56 -5.48 15.58
N THR A 342 -10.97 -6.44 14.76
CA THR A 342 -10.69 -7.87 14.97
C THR A 342 -9.30 -8.26 14.44
N LEU A 343 -8.88 -7.70 13.31
CA LEU A 343 -7.50 -7.81 12.81
C LEU A 343 -6.48 -7.14 13.73
N MET A 344 -6.85 -6.22 14.61
CA MET A 344 -5.94 -5.41 15.45
C MET A 344 -6.26 -5.48 16.95
N GLY A 345 -7.36 -6.13 17.35
CA GLY A 345 -7.92 -6.06 18.70
C GLY A 345 -7.33 -7.02 19.71
N GLY A 346 -6.06 -7.40 19.57
CA GLY A 346 -5.40 -8.28 20.56
C GLY A 346 -5.87 -9.74 20.57
N GLY A 347 -6.82 -10.12 19.71
CA GLY A 347 -7.35 -11.48 19.62
C GLY A 347 -6.36 -12.48 19.01
N VAL A 348 -6.65 -13.78 19.13
CA VAL A 348 -5.78 -14.86 18.63
C VAL A 348 -5.48 -14.71 17.13
N LEU A 349 -6.46 -14.31 16.32
CA LEU A 349 -6.26 -14.07 14.89
C LEU A 349 -5.32 -12.89 14.61
N TYR A 350 -5.40 -11.81 15.40
CA TYR A 350 -4.47 -10.68 15.26
C TYR A 350 -3.03 -11.10 15.55
N LEU A 351 -2.79 -11.82 16.65
CA LEU A 351 -1.44 -12.28 17.01
C LEU A 351 -0.84 -13.20 15.94
N LYS A 352 -1.66 -14.06 15.33
CA LYS A 352 -1.21 -14.90 14.21
C LYS A 352 -0.93 -14.07 12.95
N PHE A 353 -1.82 -13.12 12.60
CA PHE A 353 -1.61 -12.21 11.48
C PHE A 353 -0.31 -11.42 11.63
N GLN A 354 -0.09 -10.82 12.80
CA GLN A 354 1.12 -10.04 13.09
C GLN A 354 2.37 -10.91 12.95
N LYS A 355 2.38 -12.12 13.52
CA LYS A 355 3.51 -13.04 13.40
C LYS A 355 3.81 -13.43 11.95
N GLU A 356 2.80 -13.78 11.16
CA GLU A 356 2.98 -14.12 9.74
C GLU A 356 3.44 -12.90 8.92
N TYR A 357 2.93 -11.72 9.23
CA TYR A 357 3.30 -10.47 8.58
C TYR A 357 4.75 -10.08 8.87
N GLU A 358 5.18 -10.12 10.13
CA GLU A 358 6.57 -9.89 10.55
C GLU A 358 7.54 -10.89 9.89
N ALA A 359 7.11 -12.15 9.71
CA ALA A 359 7.90 -13.16 9.02
C ALA A 359 8.12 -12.80 7.54
N ILE A 360 7.10 -12.30 6.84
CA ILE A 360 7.22 -11.85 5.44
C ILE A 360 8.22 -10.69 5.33
N ILE A 361 8.15 -9.71 6.22
CA ILE A 361 9.07 -8.56 6.19
C ILE A 361 10.50 -8.99 6.55
N SER A 362 10.66 -9.89 7.51
CA SER A 362 11.96 -10.46 7.89
C SER A 362 12.60 -11.21 6.73
N GLU A 363 11.82 -11.99 5.98
CA GLU A 363 12.28 -12.68 4.76
C GLU A 363 12.75 -11.66 3.71
N ALA A 364 11.98 -10.60 3.47
CA ALA A 364 12.34 -9.54 2.53
C ALA A 364 13.65 -8.84 2.92
N LYS A 365 13.86 -8.59 4.21
CA LYS A 365 15.09 -8.01 4.76
C LYS A 365 16.30 -8.90 4.51
N ILE A 366 16.18 -10.21 4.76
CA ILE A 366 17.26 -11.18 4.50
C ILE A 366 17.57 -11.25 3.00
N ALA A 367 16.53 -11.26 2.16
CA ALA A 367 16.69 -11.27 0.70
C ALA A 367 17.39 -10.00 0.18
N SER A 368 17.07 -8.84 0.75
CA SER A 368 17.72 -7.57 0.44
C SER A 368 19.21 -7.59 0.78
N GLN A 369 19.59 -8.04 1.97
CA GLN A 369 21.00 -8.15 2.37
C GLN A 369 21.82 -9.05 1.44
N TRP A 370 21.21 -10.16 0.98
CA TRP A 370 21.85 -11.04 0.01
C TRP A 370 22.09 -10.32 -1.32
N GLN A 371 21.07 -9.60 -1.81
CA GLN A 371 21.14 -8.88 -3.07
C GLN A 371 22.18 -7.75 -3.03
N GLU A 372 22.21 -6.96 -1.95
CA GLU A 372 23.22 -5.91 -1.74
C GLU A 372 24.64 -6.48 -1.76
N ARG A 373 24.86 -7.62 -1.09
CA ARG A 373 26.15 -8.31 -1.08
C ARG A 373 26.55 -8.72 -2.50
N VAL A 374 25.65 -9.33 -3.27
CA VAL A 374 25.92 -9.77 -4.65
C VAL A 374 26.22 -8.58 -5.56
N THR A 375 25.43 -7.52 -5.51
CA THR A 375 25.65 -6.29 -6.29
C THR A 375 26.99 -5.65 -5.95
N SER A 376 27.37 -5.60 -4.67
CA SER A 376 28.68 -5.09 -4.22
C SER A 376 29.86 -5.90 -4.77
N ILE A 377 29.75 -7.23 -4.75
CA ILE A 377 30.77 -8.12 -5.32
C ILE A 377 30.86 -7.91 -6.84
N GLN A 378 29.73 -7.84 -7.55
CA GLN A 378 29.69 -7.60 -9.00
C GLN A 378 30.31 -6.25 -9.38
N LYS A 379 30.01 -5.18 -8.63
CA LYS A 379 30.62 -3.86 -8.84
C LYS A 379 32.12 -3.87 -8.59
N SER A 380 32.57 -4.58 -7.55
CA SER A 380 34.01 -4.71 -7.26
C SER A 380 34.74 -5.52 -8.35
N LEU A 381 34.08 -6.55 -8.90
CA LEU A 381 34.62 -7.38 -9.98
C LEU A 381 34.90 -6.63 -11.28
N SER A 382 34.18 -5.53 -11.56
CA SER A 382 34.36 -4.76 -12.79
C SER A 382 35.70 -4.01 -12.84
N THR A 383 36.30 -3.74 -11.67
CA THR A 383 37.56 -3.00 -11.54
C THR A 383 38.69 -3.85 -10.95
N ALA A 384 38.38 -4.96 -10.28
CA ALA A 384 39.40 -5.82 -9.67
C ALA A 384 40.27 -6.55 -10.70
N SER A 385 41.53 -6.77 -10.34
CA SER A 385 42.52 -7.55 -11.08
C SER A 385 43.30 -8.49 -10.16
N GLY A 386 44.07 -9.42 -10.75
CA GLY A 386 44.90 -10.40 -10.02
C GLY A 386 44.13 -11.16 -8.94
N ASN A 387 44.78 -11.36 -7.79
CA ASN A 387 44.26 -12.14 -6.66
C ASN A 387 42.91 -11.59 -6.16
N LYS A 388 42.71 -10.27 -6.19
CA LYS A 388 41.44 -9.69 -5.71
C LYS A 388 40.26 -10.07 -6.59
N LYS A 389 40.46 -10.15 -7.91
CA LYS A 389 39.42 -10.60 -8.85
C LYS A 389 39.04 -12.06 -8.61
N ILE A 390 40.01 -12.88 -8.24
CA ILE A 390 39.85 -14.32 -7.99
C ILE A 390 39.07 -14.53 -6.68
N GLU A 391 39.46 -13.84 -5.61
CA GLU A 391 38.75 -13.84 -4.33
C GLU A 391 37.27 -13.45 -4.51
N LEU A 392 37.01 -12.34 -5.21
CA LEU A 392 35.65 -11.87 -5.46
C LEU A 392 34.81 -12.85 -6.30
N ARG A 393 35.41 -13.58 -7.25
CA ARG A 393 34.72 -14.63 -8.02
C ARG A 393 34.36 -15.82 -7.13
N ALA A 394 35.26 -16.25 -6.26
CA ALA A 394 34.98 -17.31 -5.30
C ALA A 394 33.89 -16.88 -4.31
N ASP A 395 33.91 -15.64 -3.83
CA ASP A 395 32.88 -15.10 -2.94
C ASP A 395 31.52 -14.99 -3.61
N LEU A 396 31.46 -14.60 -4.89
CA LEU A 396 30.22 -14.62 -5.66
C LEU A 396 29.66 -16.03 -5.75
N ALA A 397 30.49 -17.02 -6.10
CA ALA A 397 30.07 -18.42 -6.17
C ALA A 397 29.54 -18.94 -4.83
N ARG A 398 30.20 -18.60 -3.71
CA ARG A 398 29.70 -18.92 -2.35
C ARG A 398 28.38 -18.25 -2.01
N ALA A 399 28.23 -16.97 -2.36
CA ALA A 399 27.00 -16.23 -2.10
C ALA A 399 25.81 -16.85 -2.86
N VAL A 400 26.02 -17.25 -4.12
CA VAL A 400 25.00 -17.94 -4.92
C VAL A 400 24.72 -19.35 -4.37
N ALA A 401 25.76 -20.09 -3.97
CA ALA A 401 25.59 -21.42 -3.36
C ALA A 401 24.70 -21.36 -2.11
N GLN A 402 25.01 -20.45 -1.19
CA GLN A 402 24.22 -20.25 0.02
C GLN A 402 22.76 -19.90 -0.29
N LYS A 403 22.51 -19.04 -1.29
CA LYS A 403 21.14 -18.69 -1.70
C LYS A 403 20.39 -19.87 -2.28
N ALA A 404 21.02 -20.68 -3.12
CA ALA A 404 20.41 -21.89 -3.67
C ALA A 404 19.98 -22.85 -2.56
N LYS A 405 20.88 -23.11 -1.59
CA LYS A 405 20.57 -23.93 -0.42
C LYS A 405 19.36 -23.37 0.35
N ASN A 406 19.38 -22.07 0.66
CA ASN A 406 18.29 -21.43 1.38
C ASN A 406 16.96 -21.50 0.63
N ILE A 407 16.95 -21.26 -0.70
CA ILE A 407 15.73 -21.38 -1.54
C ILE A 407 15.14 -22.79 -1.44
N GLY A 408 15.97 -23.83 -1.49
CA GLY A 408 15.51 -25.21 -1.35
C GLY A 408 14.84 -25.48 0.01
N GLU A 409 15.43 -24.97 1.09
CA GLU A 409 14.89 -25.11 2.46
C GLU A 409 13.62 -24.27 2.67
N GLU A 410 13.61 -23.03 2.21
CA GLU A 410 12.48 -22.10 2.29
C GLU A 410 11.28 -22.61 1.49
N TYR A 411 11.50 -23.10 0.27
CA TYR A 411 10.42 -23.65 -0.56
C TYR A 411 9.78 -24.89 0.08
N GLU A 412 10.59 -25.76 0.69
CA GLU A 412 10.08 -26.91 1.45
C GLU A 412 9.19 -26.49 2.62
N ASN A 413 9.66 -25.54 3.42
CA ASN A 413 8.90 -25.05 4.57
C ASN A 413 7.62 -24.33 4.13
N LEU A 414 7.68 -23.51 3.07
CA LEU A 414 6.52 -22.82 2.52
C LEU A 414 5.46 -23.82 2.04
N THR A 415 5.83 -24.84 1.28
CA THR A 415 4.85 -25.83 0.81
C THR A 415 4.26 -26.63 1.98
N LYS A 416 5.05 -27.00 2.98
CA LYS A 416 4.53 -27.64 4.20
C LYS A 416 3.47 -26.78 4.88
N ASN A 417 3.77 -25.50 5.08
CA ASN A 417 2.84 -24.58 5.73
C ASN A 417 1.56 -24.39 4.89
N VAL A 418 1.68 -24.17 3.57
CA VAL A 418 0.51 -24.00 2.68
C VAL A 418 -0.38 -25.24 2.65
N LEU A 419 0.21 -26.43 2.56
CA LEU A 419 -0.54 -27.69 2.58
C LEU A 419 -1.25 -27.88 3.92
N GLN A 420 -0.55 -27.65 5.04
CA GLN A 420 -1.14 -27.73 6.37
C GLN A 420 -2.29 -26.73 6.55
N GLU A 421 -2.08 -25.47 6.18
CA GLU A 421 -3.12 -24.43 6.28
C GLU A 421 -4.34 -24.77 5.42
N THR A 422 -4.13 -25.26 4.19
CA THR A 422 -5.22 -25.68 3.30
C THR A 422 -5.99 -26.87 3.88
N GLU A 423 -5.29 -27.83 4.49
CA GLU A 423 -5.91 -28.96 5.16
C GLU A 423 -6.77 -28.52 6.35
N GLU A 424 -6.24 -27.63 7.19
CA GLU A 424 -6.94 -27.05 8.34
C GLU A 424 -8.19 -26.28 7.90
N GLU A 425 -8.11 -25.54 6.79
CA GLU A 425 -9.26 -24.82 6.21
C GLU A 425 -10.35 -25.76 5.68
N ILE A 426 -9.97 -26.83 4.96
CA ILE A 426 -10.92 -27.83 4.45
C ILE A 426 -11.58 -28.57 5.61
N ASP A 427 -10.81 -28.92 6.65
CA ASP A 427 -11.34 -29.56 7.85
C ASP A 427 -12.34 -28.64 8.57
N ALA A 428 -12.01 -27.36 8.75
CA ALA A 428 -12.92 -26.38 9.34
C ALA A 428 -14.22 -26.23 8.53
N LEU A 429 -14.13 -26.13 7.20
CA LEU A 429 -15.30 -26.02 6.31
C LEU A 429 -16.18 -27.27 6.37
N ALA A 430 -15.56 -28.47 6.35
CA ALA A 430 -16.29 -29.73 6.46
C ALA A 430 -17.05 -29.83 7.79
N ARG A 431 -16.44 -29.37 8.91
CA ARG A 431 -17.10 -29.32 10.21
C ARG A 431 -18.26 -28.32 10.23
N GLU A 432 -18.09 -27.14 9.64
CA GLU A 432 -19.15 -26.12 9.57
C GLU A 432 -20.36 -26.64 8.79
N ILE A 433 -20.16 -27.23 7.61
CA ILE A 433 -21.24 -27.82 6.81
C ILE A 433 -21.98 -28.88 7.62
N LYS A 434 -21.24 -29.74 8.34
CA LYS A 434 -21.81 -30.77 9.21
C LYS A 434 -22.64 -30.16 10.35
N GLU A 435 -22.13 -29.16 11.06
CA GLU A 435 -22.84 -28.50 12.15
C GLU A 435 -24.10 -27.78 11.67
N SER A 436 -24.03 -27.05 10.55
CA SER A 436 -25.17 -26.37 9.94
C SER A 436 -26.24 -27.36 9.50
N ALA A 437 -25.86 -28.45 8.84
CA ALA A 437 -26.78 -29.52 8.44
C ALA A 437 -27.43 -30.19 9.66
N MET A 438 -26.69 -30.41 10.74
CA MET A 438 -27.22 -30.95 11.99
C MET A 438 -28.18 -29.99 12.70
N SER A 439 -28.04 -28.68 12.52
CA SER A 439 -28.92 -27.67 13.13
C SER A 439 -30.36 -27.66 12.56
N ILE A 440 -30.54 -28.12 11.31
CA ILE A 440 -31.85 -28.21 10.65
C ILE A 440 -32.50 -29.61 10.76
N ARG A 441 -31.92 -30.50 11.57
CA ARG A 441 -32.40 -31.87 11.80
C ARG A 441 -33.82 -31.94 12.37
N GLN A 442 -34.38 -30.86 12.90
CA GLN A 442 -35.80 -30.83 13.28
C GLN A 442 -36.76 -30.97 12.07
N TYR A 443 -36.25 -30.79 10.85
CA TYR A 443 -37.01 -30.90 9.60
C TYR A 443 -36.61 -32.10 8.73
N LEU A 444 -35.57 -32.86 9.11
CA LEU A 444 -34.99 -33.96 8.32
C LEU A 444 -34.57 -35.12 9.24
N SER A 445 -34.70 -36.36 8.78
CA SER A 445 -34.17 -37.52 9.49
C SER A 445 -32.63 -37.48 9.55
N TYR A 446 -32.05 -38.21 10.51
CA TYR A 446 -30.59 -38.30 10.63
C TYR A 446 -29.95 -38.85 9.34
N ALA A 447 -30.59 -39.82 8.68
CA ALA A 447 -30.09 -40.41 7.44
C ALA A 447 -30.05 -39.39 6.30
N GLU A 448 -31.12 -38.60 6.11
CA GLU A 448 -31.17 -37.54 5.09
C GLU A 448 -30.10 -36.48 5.33
N VAL A 449 -29.86 -36.10 6.59
CA VAL A 449 -28.77 -35.18 6.94
C VAL A 449 -27.40 -35.79 6.64
N GLN A 450 -27.17 -37.08 6.92
CA GLN A 450 -25.89 -37.74 6.61
C GLN A 450 -25.65 -37.85 5.09
N GLU A 451 -26.66 -38.21 4.30
CA GLU A 451 -26.54 -38.24 2.84
C GLU A 451 -26.23 -36.86 2.26
N MET A 452 -26.85 -35.81 2.82
CA MET A 452 -26.62 -34.43 2.39
C MET A 452 -25.18 -33.95 2.65
N ILE A 453 -24.56 -34.35 3.78
CA ILE A 453 -23.21 -33.91 4.15
C ILE A 453 -22.10 -34.82 3.62
N ALA A 454 -22.39 -36.06 3.21
CA ALA A 454 -21.41 -37.04 2.78
C ALA A 454 -20.43 -36.52 1.69
N PRO A 455 -20.86 -35.74 0.68
CA PRO A 455 -19.93 -35.16 -0.31
C PRO A 455 -18.93 -34.15 0.27
N TYR A 456 -19.23 -33.57 1.43
CA TYR A 456 -18.46 -32.49 2.07
C TYR A 456 -17.59 -32.98 3.23
N GLU A 457 -17.49 -34.30 3.43
CA GLU A 457 -16.55 -34.86 4.39
C GLU A 457 -15.11 -34.56 3.95
N LYS A 458 -14.23 -34.23 4.91
CA LYS A 458 -12.81 -33.96 4.64
C LYS A 458 -12.15 -35.07 3.81
N SER A 459 -12.49 -36.33 4.08
CA SER A 459 -11.99 -37.50 3.35
C SER A 459 -12.27 -37.48 1.85
N ARG A 460 -13.29 -36.73 1.40
CA ARG A 460 -13.65 -36.55 -0.02
C ARG A 460 -13.15 -35.22 -0.60
N LEU A 461 -12.96 -34.21 0.24
CA LEU A 461 -12.48 -32.88 -0.16
C LEU A 461 -10.94 -32.78 -0.17
N TRP A 462 -10.25 -33.64 0.58
CA TRP A 462 -8.79 -33.61 0.76
C TRP A 462 -8.12 -34.85 0.19
N ASP A 463 -7.22 -34.64 -0.78
CA ASP A 463 -6.47 -35.73 -1.43
C ASP A 463 -5.09 -35.89 -0.78
N ASN A 464 -5.00 -36.82 0.17
CA ASN A 464 -3.74 -37.19 0.82
C ASN A 464 -2.68 -37.74 -0.17
N GLY A 465 -3.12 -38.33 -1.29
CA GLY A 465 -2.22 -38.81 -2.34
C GLY A 465 -1.55 -37.66 -3.08
N GLN A 466 -2.31 -36.61 -3.41
CA GLN A 466 -1.77 -35.39 -4.00
C GLN A 466 -0.82 -34.68 -3.02
N VAL A 467 -1.16 -34.58 -1.75
CA VAL A 467 -0.29 -33.99 -0.70
C VAL A 467 1.05 -34.73 -0.60
N ALA A 468 1.03 -36.07 -0.60
CA ALA A 468 2.24 -36.87 -0.59
C ALA A 468 3.09 -36.66 -1.87
N SER A 469 2.42 -36.53 -3.03
CA SER A 469 3.07 -36.19 -4.30
C SER A 469 3.76 -34.83 -4.24
N ASP A 470 3.07 -33.80 -3.74
CA ASP A 470 3.59 -32.44 -3.61
C ASP A 470 4.79 -32.39 -2.66
N HIS A 471 4.73 -33.05 -1.51
CA HIS A 471 5.87 -33.19 -0.60
C HIS A 471 7.09 -33.85 -1.26
N ASN A 472 6.87 -34.92 -2.03
CA ASN A 472 7.96 -35.61 -2.72
C ASN A 472 8.58 -34.74 -3.83
N GLN A 473 7.76 -34.00 -4.59
CA GLN A 473 8.26 -33.08 -5.62
C GLN A 473 9.12 -31.97 -5.01
N VAL A 474 8.66 -31.39 -3.91
CA VAL A 474 9.37 -30.31 -3.21
C VAL A 474 10.65 -30.82 -2.56
N LYS A 475 10.64 -32.03 -1.97
CA LYS A 475 11.86 -32.68 -1.46
C LYS A 475 12.90 -32.85 -2.57
N LYS A 476 12.50 -33.36 -3.75
CA LYS A 476 13.39 -33.50 -4.91
C LYS A 476 13.93 -32.14 -5.39
N TYR A 477 13.11 -31.09 -5.36
CA TYR A 477 13.55 -29.74 -5.70
C TYR A 477 14.61 -29.24 -4.72
N LYS A 478 14.38 -29.41 -3.40
CA LYS A 478 15.36 -29.07 -2.36
C LYS A 478 16.68 -29.82 -2.55
N GLU A 479 16.64 -31.14 -2.81
CA GLU A 479 17.83 -31.94 -3.07
C GLU A 479 18.62 -31.43 -4.28
N LYS A 480 17.96 -31.07 -5.37
CA LYS A 480 18.60 -30.45 -6.54
C LYS A 480 19.27 -29.12 -6.21
N MET A 481 18.64 -28.30 -5.37
CA MET A 481 19.20 -27.02 -4.93
C MET A 481 20.42 -27.21 -4.02
N ILE A 482 20.41 -28.22 -3.15
CA ILE A 482 21.56 -28.59 -2.31
C ILE A 482 22.73 -29.07 -3.20
N ASP A 483 22.49 -29.98 -4.15
CA ASP A 483 23.52 -30.46 -5.08
C ASP A 483 24.11 -29.31 -5.92
N PHE A 484 23.26 -28.40 -6.41
CA PHE A 484 23.73 -27.19 -7.10
C PHE A 484 24.60 -26.30 -6.19
N SER A 485 24.20 -26.10 -4.95
CA SER A 485 24.98 -25.36 -3.94
C SER A 485 26.35 -26.02 -3.70
N GLU A 486 26.40 -27.34 -3.50
CA GLU A 486 27.64 -28.08 -3.27
C GLU A 486 28.61 -28.00 -4.46
N LYS A 487 28.07 -28.08 -5.68
CA LYS A 487 28.83 -27.86 -6.92
C LYS A 487 29.41 -26.45 -6.98
N LEU A 488 28.65 -25.42 -6.62
CA LEU A 488 29.15 -24.04 -6.58
C LEU A 488 30.21 -23.82 -5.50
N ILE A 489 30.08 -24.47 -4.34
CA ILE A 489 31.14 -24.46 -3.31
C ILE A 489 32.43 -25.09 -3.84
N THR A 490 32.31 -26.20 -4.57
CA THR A 490 33.45 -26.85 -5.23
C THR A 490 34.09 -25.92 -6.27
N VAL A 491 33.29 -25.24 -7.09
CA VAL A 491 33.77 -24.23 -8.04
C VAL A 491 34.50 -23.10 -7.31
N ALA A 492 33.93 -22.57 -6.23
CA ALA A 492 34.55 -21.51 -5.44
C ALA A 492 35.94 -21.93 -4.89
N LYS A 493 36.06 -23.18 -4.42
CA LYS A 493 37.33 -23.74 -3.96
C LYS A 493 38.33 -23.89 -5.12
N ASN A 494 37.91 -24.46 -6.24
CA ASN A 494 38.77 -24.64 -7.42
C ASN A 494 39.29 -23.31 -7.99
N ILE A 495 38.48 -22.24 -7.96
CA ILE A 495 38.90 -20.89 -8.35
C ILE A 495 40.08 -20.42 -7.50
N GLN A 496 40.10 -20.72 -6.20
CA GLN A 496 41.19 -20.34 -5.30
C GLN A 496 42.41 -21.27 -5.46
N ASP A 497 42.19 -22.58 -5.59
CA ASP A 497 43.26 -23.58 -5.66
C ASP A 497 44.09 -23.47 -6.95
N TYR A 498 43.44 -23.22 -8.10
CA TYR A 498 44.12 -23.04 -9.40
C TYR A 498 45.10 -21.86 -9.37
N ASP A 499 44.77 -20.80 -8.64
CA ASP A 499 45.62 -19.62 -8.48
C ASP A 499 46.81 -19.88 -7.54
N GLY A 500 46.58 -20.58 -6.43
CA GLY A 500 47.65 -21.03 -5.54
C GLY A 500 48.69 -21.88 -6.27
N GLN A 501 48.28 -22.64 -7.29
CA GLN A 501 49.20 -23.40 -8.15
C GLN A 501 49.85 -22.53 -9.24
N ALA A 502 49.11 -21.66 -9.94
CA ALA A 502 49.65 -20.78 -10.98
C ALA A 502 50.63 -19.71 -10.44
N GLY A 503 50.37 -19.16 -9.26
CA GLY A 503 51.29 -18.26 -8.55
C GLY A 503 52.59 -18.97 -8.15
N ASN A 504 52.49 -20.19 -7.62
CA ASN A 504 53.66 -20.99 -7.25
C ASN A 504 54.55 -21.40 -8.44
N VAL A 505 53.99 -21.49 -9.65
CA VAL A 505 54.75 -21.75 -10.88
C VAL A 505 55.43 -20.47 -11.40
N SER A 506 54.84 -19.29 -11.15
CA SER A 506 55.35 -18.01 -11.64
C SER A 506 56.50 -17.43 -10.80
N PHE A 507 56.63 -17.81 -9.52
CA PHE A 507 57.75 -17.42 -8.64
C PHE A 507 58.90 -18.45 -8.58
N LYS A 508 58.85 -19.50 -9.40
CA LYS A 508 59.89 -20.54 -9.52
C LYS A 508 60.76 -20.41 -10.78
N LYS A 509 60.82 -19.24 -11.41
CA LYS A 509 61.76 -18.93 -12.50
C LYS A 509 62.75 -17.85 -12.11
#